data_AF-A0A350V506-F1
#
_entry.id   AF-A0A350V506-F1
#
_cell.length_a   1.000
_cell.length_b   1.000
_cell.length_c   1.000
_cell.angle_alpha   90.00
_cell.angle_beta   90.00
_cell.angle_gamma   90.00
#
_symmetry.space_group_name_H-M   'P 1'
#
loop_
_entity.id
_entity.type
_entity.pdbx_description
1 polymer ?
#
loop_
_entity_poly.entity_id
_entity_poly.type
_entity_poly.pdbx_seq_one_letter_code
_entity_poly.pdbx_strand_id
1 'polypeptide(L)'
;MLDRINLKNILVLDIETVPQYAAYEELPEQWKELWKKKMARDIKEGLTPDGLYQRAGIYAEFGKIICICAGYFFENGSGLQFKVKAFYGDDEKKLLEEFNDTLNKSFSTDEHLLCGHNSKEFDFPYIARRCLINGLPIPYLLDNAGKKPWEVQLIDTMDMWKFGDYKSFTSLNLLAAVFGIESPKDDIDGSQVWSTYWIDKDLERIKNYCMKDVVTDAQLLLKFKGMELLKPENISFTN
;
A
#
# COMPACT_ATOMS: atom_id res chain seq x y z
N MET A 1 -0.55 -10.29 21.67
CA MET A 1 0.53 -9.62 20.90
C MET A 1 0.13 -8.18 20.63
N LEU A 2 -1.01 -7.96 19.96
CA LEU A 2 -1.59 -6.64 19.74
C LEU A 2 -1.78 -5.79 21.00
N ASP A 3 -2.18 -6.37 22.14
CA ASP A 3 -2.40 -5.63 23.39
C ASP A 3 -1.14 -4.91 23.90
N ARG A 4 0.04 -5.36 23.47
CA ARG A 4 1.33 -4.78 23.85
C ARG A 4 1.82 -3.71 22.87
N ILE A 5 1.14 -3.55 21.73
CA ILE A 5 1.52 -2.58 20.70
C ILE A 5 0.79 -1.27 20.95
N ASN A 6 1.55 -0.21 21.15
CA ASN A 6 1.02 1.15 21.24
C ASN A 6 0.60 1.64 19.85
N LEU A 7 -0.69 1.97 19.69
CA LEU A 7 -1.25 2.47 18.42
C LEU A 7 -0.51 3.70 17.90
N LYS A 8 -0.01 4.57 18.78
CA LYS A 8 0.72 5.80 18.40
C LYS A 8 2.03 5.52 17.69
N ASN A 9 2.56 4.30 17.82
CA ASN A 9 3.80 3.89 17.17
C ASN A 9 3.56 3.21 15.82
N ILE A 10 2.30 3.02 15.42
CA ILE A 10 1.94 2.35 14.17
C ILE A 10 1.67 3.40 13.10
N LEU A 11 2.34 3.25 11.95
CA LEU A 11 2.00 3.92 10.72
C LEU A 11 1.30 2.92 9.80
N VAL A 12 0.00 3.15 9.58
CA VAL A 12 -0.80 2.38 8.62
C VAL A 12 -0.56 2.98 7.24
N LEU A 13 -0.33 2.17 6.22
CA LEU A 13 -0.14 2.67 4.86
C LEU A 13 -0.70 1.73 3.81
N ASP A 14 -0.90 2.31 2.63
CA ASP A 14 -1.30 1.63 1.40
C ASP A 14 -0.68 2.39 0.20
N ILE A 15 -0.45 1.68 -0.91
CA ILE A 15 0.12 2.28 -2.13
C ILE A 15 -0.71 1.97 -3.38
N GLU A 16 -0.70 2.92 -4.31
CA GLU A 16 -1.25 2.73 -5.65
C GLU A 16 -0.18 2.74 -6.71
N THR A 17 -0.25 1.74 -7.58
CA THR A 17 0.78 1.48 -8.59
C THR A 17 0.17 1.35 -9.97
N VAL A 18 0.94 1.77 -10.97
CA VAL A 18 0.56 1.69 -12.38
C VAL A 18 1.76 1.20 -13.20
N PRO A 19 1.55 0.61 -14.38
CA PRO A 19 2.63 0.36 -15.34
C PRO A 19 3.44 1.64 -15.62
N GLN A 20 4.72 1.51 -15.95
CA GLN A 20 5.57 2.66 -16.28
C GLN A 20 5.14 3.39 -17.56
N TYR A 21 4.53 2.64 -18.49
CA TYR A 21 3.98 3.15 -19.76
C TYR A 21 2.51 2.78 -19.85
N ALA A 22 1.71 3.53 -20.62
CA ALA A 22 0.27 3.28 -20.68
C ALA A 22 -0.03 1.92 -21.34
N ALA A 23 0.71 1.58 -22.39
CA ALA A 23 0.49 0.38 -23.21
C ALA A 23 1.77 -0.42 -23.46
N TYR A 24 1.61 -1.69 -23.83
CA TYR A 24 2.73 -2.58 -24.10
C TYR A 24 3.59 -2.08 -25.27
N GLU A 25 2.94 -1.47 -26.26
CA GLU A 25 3.55 -0.95 -27.48
C GLU A 25 4.53 0.19 -27.19
N GLU A 26 4.31 0.93 -26.10
CA GLU A 26 5.14 2.05 -25.66
C GLU A 26 6.40 1.59 -24.91
N LEU A 27 6.47 0.33 -24.48
CA LEU A 27 7.68 -0.21 -23.87
C LEU A 27 8.86 -0.16 -24.86
N PRO A 28 10.06 0.22 -24.39
CA PRO A 28 11.27 0.03 -25.18
C PRO A 28 11.46 -1.46 -25.50
N GLU A 29 12.08 -1.77 -26.64
CA GLU A 29 12.17 -3.14 -27.17
C GLU A 29 12.80 -4.14 -26.19
N GLN A 30 13.86 -3.71 -25.49
CA GLN A 30 14.47 -4.52 -24.44
C GLN A 30 13.48 -4.90 -23.34
N TRP A 31 12.63 -3.96 -22.92
CA TRP A 31 11.64 -4.17 -21.87
C TRP A 31 10.47 -5.03 -22.33
N LYS A 32 10.08 -4.95 -23.61
CA LYS A 32 9.11 -5.89 -24.21
C LYS A 32 9.57 -7.34 -24.09
N GLU A 33 10.84 -7.61 -24.36
CA GLU A 33 11.42 -8.95 -24.23
C GLU A 33 11.50 -9.42 -22.77
N LEU A 34 11.85 -8.53 -21.84
CA LEU A 34 11.84 -8.84 -20.41
C LEU A 34 10.42 -9.12 -19.90
N TRP A 35 9.43 -8.35 -20.34
CA TRP A 35 8.02 -8.57 -20.00
C TRP A 35 7.53 -9.93 -20.48
N LYS A 36 7.78 -10.28 -21.75
CA LYS A 36 7.44 -11.61 -22.31
C LYS A 36 8.05 -12.74 -21.49
N LYS A 37 9.32 -12.61 -21.09
CA LYS A 37 10.01 -13.60 -20.26
C LYS A 37 9.37 -13.74 -18.89
N LYS A 38 9.01 -12.63 -18.25
CA LYS A 38 8.34 -12.65 -16.94
C LYS A 38 6.96 -13.28 -17.01
N MET A 39 6.19 -12.96 -18.04
CA MET A 39 4.83 -13.47 -18.27
C MET A 39 4.79 -14.82 -19.02
N ALA A 40 5.93 -15.52 -19.13
CA ALA A 40 6.05 -16.69 -19.98
C ALA A 40 5.07 -17.83 -19.62
N ARG A 41 4.62 -17.91 -18.37
CA ARG A 41 3.60 -18.88 -17.94
C ARG A 41 2.22 -18.51 -18.50
N ASP A 42 1.75 -17.30 -18.22
CA ASP A 42 0.46 -16.79 -18.71
C ASP A 42 0.37 -16.83 -20.24
N ILE A 43 1.48 -16.53 -20.93
CA ILE A 43 1.56 -16.60 -22.39
C ILE A 43 1.41 -18.05 -22.88
N LYS A 44 2.00 -19.03 -22.19
CA LYS A 44 1.81 -20.46 -22.52
C LYS A 44 0.37 -20.92 -22.30
N GLU A 45 -0.35 -20.26 -21.40
CA GLU A 45 -1.78 -20.49 -21.13
C GLU A 45 -2.69 -19.75 -22.13
N GLY A 46 -2.12 -19.08 -23.14
CA GLY A 46 -2.82 -18.50 -24.29
C GLY A 46 -3.08 -17.00 -24.20
N LEU A 47 -2.55 -16.31 -23.17
CA LEU A 47 -2.68 -14.86 -23.04
C LEU A 47 -1.63 -14.12 -23.88
N THR A 48 -1.95 -12.91 -24.30
CA THR A 48 -1.03 -12.07 -25.08
C THR A 48 -0.18 -11.18 -24.17
N PRO A 49 1.08 -10.85 -24.55
CA PRO A 49 1.90 -9.91 -23.78
C PRO A 49 1.24 -8.55 -23.56
N ASP A 50 0.54 -8.04 -24.58
CA ASP A 50 -0.22 -6.79 -24.54
C ASP A 50 -1.40 -6.84 -23.57
N GLY A 51 -2.23 -7.90 -23.64
CA GLY A 51 -3.39 -8.08 -22.79
C GLY A 51 -3.03 -8.27 -21.31
N LEU A 52 -1.81 -8.72 -21.03
CA LEU A 52 -1.28 -8.84 -19.68
C LEU A 52 -0.72 -7.53 -19.13
N TYR A 53 -0.36 -6.57 -20.00
CA TYR A 53 0.48 -5.44 -19.62
C TYR A 53 -0.21 -4.45 -18.66
N GLN A 54 -1.54 -4.41 -18.61
CA GLN A 54 -2.25 -3.64 -17.58
C GLN A 54 -1.86 -4.07 -16.16
N ARG A 55 -1.47 -5.34 -15.98
CA ARG A 55 -0.95 -5.90 -14.72
C ARG A 55 0.50 -5.53 -14.44
N ALA A 56 1.20 -4.81 -15.32
CA ALA A 56 2.59 -4.43 -15.08
C ALA A 56 2.77 -3.59 -13.80
N GLY A 57 1.71 -2.88 -13.36
CA GLY A 57 1.70 -2.11 -12.12
C GLY A 57 2.05 -2.94 -10.88
N ILE A 58 1.62 -4.21 -10.80
CA ILE A 58 1.90 -5.07 -9.64
C ILE A 58 3.35 -5.57 -9.56
N TYR A 59 4.19 -5.24 -10.54
CA TYR A 59 5.59 -5.65 -10.58
C TYR A 59 6.50 -4.43 -10.49
N ALA A 60 7.25 -4.30 -9.39
CA ALA A 60 8.06 -3.12 -9.11
C ALA A 60 9.06 -2.76 -10.22
N GLU A 61 9.50 -3.71 -11.02
CA GLU A 61 10.40 -3.47 -12.14
C GLU A 61 9.70 -2.97 -13.42
N PHE A 62 8.38 -3.19 -13.58
CA PHE A 62 7.57 -2.75 -14.73
C PHE A 62 6.53 -1.67 -14.38
N GLY A 63 6.28 -1.44 -13.10
CA GLY A 63 5.39 -0.41 -12.59
C GLY A 63 6.11 0.77 -11.96
N LYS A 64 5.32 1.70 -11.45
CA LYS A 64 5.72 2.87 -10.66
C LYS A 64 4.63 3.17 -9.63
N ILE A 65 5.02 3.76 -8.52
CA ILE A 65 4.11 4.27 -7.49
C ILE A 65 3.62 5.64 -7.90
N ILE A 66 2.30 5.86 -7.81
CA ILE A 66 1.65 7.15 -8.09
C ILE A 66 0.93 7.73 -6.87
N CYS A 67 0.71 6.91 -5.84
CA CYS A 67 0.19 7.36 -4.56
C CYS A 67 0.73 6.47 -3.43
N ILE A 68 1.06 7.09 -2.30
CA ILE A 68 1.26 6.46 -1.01
C ILE A 68 0.38 7.22 -0.03
N CYS A 69 -0.54 6.53 0.62
CA CYS A 69 -1.28 7.08 1.75
C CYS A 69 -0.75 6.48 3.04
N ALA A 70 -0.59 7.32 4.07
CA ALA A 70 -0.11 6.89 5.36
C ALA A 70 -0.88 7.59 6.47
N GLY A 71 -1.27 6.84 7.50
CA GLY A 71 -2.05 7.32 8.61
C GLY A 71 -1.52 6.86 9.96
N TYR A 72 -1.65 7.72 10.96
CA TYR A 72 -1.15 7.46 12.30
C TYR A 72 -2.15 7.88 13.38
N PHE A 73 -2.11 7.15 14.48
CA PHE A 73 -2.95 7.42 15.65
C PHE A 73 -2.31 8.48 16.55
N PHE A 74 -3.13 9.35 17.12
CA PHE A 74 -2.72 10.28 18.16
C PHE A 74 -3.87 10.51 19.14
N GLU A 75 -3.58 11.10 20.29
CA GLU A 75 -4.62 11.48 21.26
C GLU A 75 -4.67 13.00 21.39
N ASN A 76 -5.88 13.53 21.57
CA ASN A 76 -6.11 14.92 21.95
C ASN A 76 -7.21 14.97 23.03
N GLY A 77 -7.68 16.17 23.38
CA GLY A 77 -8.73 16.36 24.41
C GLY A 77 -10.06 15.65 24.11
N SER A 78 -10.31 15.21 22.87
CA SER A 78 -11.50 14.44 22.47
C SER A 78 -11.26 12.93 22.36
N GLY A 79 -10.08 12.44 22.77
CA GLY A 79 -9.74 11.01 22.76
C GLY A 79 -8.85 10.60 21.58
N LEU A 80 -8.90 9.32 21.21
CA LEU A 80 -8.12 8.76 20.10
C LEU A 80 -8.57 9.34 18.76
N GLN A 81 -7.61 9.76 17.96
CA GLN A 81 -7.79 10.34 16.64
C GLN A 81 -6.90 9.59 15.63
N PHE A 82 -7.24 9.73 14.34
CA PHE A 82 -6.43 9.24 13.25
C PHE A 82 -6.23 10.32 12.20
N LYS A 83 -4.98 10.52 11.77
CA LYS A 83 -4.64 11.48 10.73
C LYS A 83 -4.03 10.76 9.56
N VAL A 84 -4.55 11.03 8.36
CA VAL A 84 -4.08 10.47 7.10
C VAL A 84 -3.42 11.57 6.27
N LYS A 85 -2.27 11.25 5.68
CA LYS A 85 -1.57 12.07 4.71
C LYS A 85 -1.38 11.27 3.43
N ALA A 86 -1.51 11.94 2.28
CA ALA A 86 -1.21 11.35 0.99
C ALA A 86 0.06 11.98 0.38
N PHE A 87 0.84 11.16 -0.30
CA PHE A 87 1.97 11.54 -1.15
C PHE A 87 1.63 11.01 -2.54
N TYR A 88 1.43 11.89 -3.52
CA TYR A 88 0.92 11.47 -4.83
C TYR A 88 1.40 12.42 -5.93
N GLY A 89 1.47 11.90 -7.15
CA GLY A 89 1.90 12.67 -8.31
C GLY A 89 2.53 11.81 -9.40
N ASP A 90 2.85 12.45 -10.53
CA ASP A 90 3.46 11.77 -11.67
C ASP A 90 4.97 11.52 -11.52
N ASP A 91 5.64 12.33 -10.69
CA ASP A 91 7.06 12.20 -10.36
C ASP A 91 7.24 11.28 -9.15
N GLU A 92 7.41 9.98 -9.44
CA GLU A 92 7.60 8.96 -8.41
C GLU A 92 8.82 9.24 -7.53
N LYS A 93 9.91 9.77 -8.08
CA LYS A 93 11.13 10.01 -7.30
C LYS A 93 10.86 11.06 -6.23
N LYS A 94 10.23 12.18 -6.62
CA LYS A 94 9.84 13.23 -5.68
C LYS A 94 8.88 12.71 -4.61
N LEU A 95 7.87 11.92 -5.02
CA LEU A 95 6.92 11.28 -4.11
C LEU A 95 7.64 10.41 -3.06
N LEU A 96 8.55 9.55 -3.51
CA LEU A 96 9.34 8.68 -2.65
C LEU A 96 10.27 9.47 -1.71
N GLU A 97 10.92 10.54 -2.19
CA GLU A 97 11.74 11.42 -1.36
C GLU A 97 10.93 12.02 -0.20
N GLU A 98 9.74 12.58 -0.49
CA GLU A 98 8.87 13.17 0.52
C GLU A 98 8.35 12.15 1.55
N PHE A 99 8.00 10.95 1.08
CA PHE A 99 7.57 9.86 1.95
C PHE A 99 8.71 9.36 2.85
N ASN A 100 9.89 9.10 2.26
CA ASN A 100 11.07 8.64 3.00
C ASN A 100 11.52 9.66 4.05
N ASP A 101 11.45 10.95 3.72
CA ASP A 101 11.71 12.04 4.65
C ASP A 101 10.78 11.99 5.87
N THR A 102 9.51 11.67 5.65
CA THR A 102 8.51 11.55 6.72
C THR A 102 8.81 10.35 7.61
N LEU A 103 9.14 9.20 7.03
CA LEU A 103 9.53 8.00 7.78
C LEU A 103 10.78 8.27 8.63
N ASN A 104 11.82 8.87 8.04
CA ASN A 104 13.08 9.10 8.74
C ASN A 104 12.95 10.14 9.88
N LYS A 105 12.04 11.12 9.74
CA LYS A 105 11.82 12.17 10.75
C LYS A 105 10.93 11.70 11.91
N SER A 106 9.89 10.91 11.62
CA SER A 106 8.81 10.64 12.57
C SER A 106 8.65 9.16 12.94
N PHE A 107 9.19 8.23 12.17
CA PHE A 107 9.01 6.78 12.32
C PHE A 107 10.35 6.03 12.13
N SER A 108 11.37 6.40 12.91
CA SER A 108 12.76 5.97 12.70
C SER A 108 13.40 5.25 13.89
N THR A 109 12.58 4.66 14.77
CA THR A 109 13.06 3.93 15.96
C THR A 109 12.54 2.50 16.01
N ASP A 110 13.15 1.67 16.85
CA ASP A 110 12.78 0.26 17.06
C ASP A 110 11.37 0.05 17.64
N GLU A 111 10.74 1.12 18.13
CA GLU A 111 9.38 1.09 18.66
C GLU A 111 8.31 1.28 17.58
N HIS A 112 8.67 1.83 16.42
CA HIS A 112 7.75 2.13 15.33
C HIS A 112 7.47 0.89 14.49
N LEU A 113 6.26 0.81 13.93
CA LEU A 113 5.81 -0.32 13.13
C LEU A 113 5.08 0.20 11.89
N LEU A 114 5.31 -0.44 10.75
CA LEU A 114 4.45 -0.28 9.59
C LEU A 114 3.29 -1.28 9.67
N CYS A 115 2.10 -0.85 9.29
CA CYS A 115 0.91 -1.68 9.17
C CYS A 115 0.29 -1.48 7.80
N GLY A 116 -0.29 -2.53 7.25
CA GLY A 116 -1.07 -2.48 6.03
C GLY A 116 -1.82 -3.80 5.84
N HIS A 117 -2.55 -3.92 4.74
CA HIS A 117 -3.30 -5.12 4.41
C HIS A 117 -2.64 -5.86 3.24
N ASN A 118 -2.11 -7.06 3.47
CA ASN A 118 -1.27 -7.78 2.50
C ASN A 118 0.02 -7.02 2.09
N SER A 119 0.40 -6.02 2.88
CA SER A 119 1.52 -5.14 2.60
C SER A 119 2.89 -5.76 2.83
N LYS A 120 2.99 -6.85 3.61
CA LYS A 120 4.23 -7.63 3.70
C LYS A 120 4.61 -8.31 2.40
N GLU A 121 3.62 -8.74 1.63
CA GLU A 121 3.83 -9.42 0.36
C GLU A 121 3.86 -8.42 -0.82
N PHE A 122 3.30 -7.22 -0.64
CA PHE A 122 3.17 -6.22 -1.69
C PHE A 122 3.81 -4.86 -1.34
N ASP A 123 3.14 -3.98 -0.60
CA ASP A 123 3.50 -2.56 -0.47
C ASP A 123 4.93 -2.34 0.02
N PHE A 124 5.31 -2.94 1.16
CA PHE A 124 6.59 -2.70 1.79
C PHE A 124 7.78 -3.10 0.90
N PRO A 125 7.84 -4.33 0.34
CA PRO A 125 8.90 -4.68 -0.59
C PRO A 125 8.81 -3.89 -1.89
N TYR A 126 7.61 -3.47 -2.33
CA TYR A 126 7.47 -2.65 -3.54
C TYR A 126 8.11 -1.27 -3.36
N ILE A 127 7.80 -0.55 -2.27
CA ILE A 127 8.40 0.76 -1.95
C ILE A 127 9.92 0.64 -1.86
N ALA A 128 10.43 -0.38 -1.15
CA ALA A 128 11.87 -0.59 -1.02
C ALA A 128 12.56 -0.80 -2.38
N ARG A 129 11.97 -1.60 -3.28
CA ARG A 129 12.49 -1.81 -4.64
C ARG A 129 12.42 -0.54 -5.48
N ARG A 130 11.34 0.24 -5.38
CA ARG A 130 11.21 1.51 -6.11
C ARG A 130 12.17 2.59 -5.60
N CYS A 131 12.50 2.60 -4.30
CA CYS A 131 13.59 3.43 -3.78
C CYS A 131 14.92 3.10 -4.47
N LEU A 132 15.28 1.80 -4.54
CA LEU A 132 16.50 1.37 -5.23
C LEU A 132 16.51 1.75 -6.71
N ILE A 133 15.39 1.54 -7.41
CA ILE A 133 15.28 1.87 -8.85
C ILE A 133 15.43 3.38 -9.09
N ASN A 134 14.93 4.22 -8.17
CA ASN A 134 15.07 5.68 -8.25
C ASN A 134 16.38 6.22 -7.65
N GLY A 135 17.28 5.35 -7.18
CA GLY A 135 18.56 5.72 -6.57
C GLY A 135 18.43 6.40 -5.21
N LEU A 136 17.37 6.08 -4.46
CA LEU A 136 17.08 6.62 -3.14
C LEU A 136 17.51 5.64 -2.03
N PRO A 137 17.96 6.13 -0.86
CA PRO A 137 18.21 5.28 0.30
C PRO A 137 16.89 4.66 0.78
N ILE A 138 16.94 3.39 1.16
CA ILE A 138 15.78 2.70 1.72
C ILE A 138 15.59 3.17 3.18
N PRO A 139 14.37 3.58 3.59
CA PRO A 139 14.07 3.89 4.98
C PRO A 139 14.29 2.70 5.91
N TYR A 140 14.69 2.97 7.15
CA TYR A 140 15.00 1.93 8.15
C TYR A 140 13.91 0.85 8.33
N LEU A 141 12.64 1.27 8.36
CA LEU A 141 11.49 0.37 8.51
C LEU A 141 11.24 -0.53 7.29
N LEU A 142 11.71 -0.12 6.11
CA LEU A 142 11.55 -0.84 4.85
C LEU A 142 12.79 -1.69 4.52
N ASP A 143 13.95 -1.38 5.10
CA ASP A 143 15.18 -2.14 4.94
C ASP A 143 15.14 -3.44 5.78
N ASN A 144 14.49 -4.45 5.20
CA ASN A 144 14.27 -5.75 5.84
C ASN A 144 15.07 -6.89 5.21
N ALA A 145 15.93 -6.59 4.23
CA ALA A 145 16.74 -7.61 3.56
C ALA A 145 17.70 -8.26 4.57
N GLY A 146 17.56 -9.58 4.77
CA GLY A 146 18.41 -10.33 5.70
C GLY A 146 18.02 -10.24 7.18
N LYS A 147 16.99 -9.45 7.54
CA LYS A 147 16.42 -9.46 8.89
C LYS A 147 15.66 -10.76 9.15
N LYS A 148 15.72 -11.24 10.39
CA LYS A 148 14.93 -12.40 10.83
C LYS A 148 13.46 -12.00 11.01
N PRO A 149 12.51 -12.95 10.96
CA PRO A 149 11.09 -12.63 11.07
C PRO A 149 10.66 -11.90 12.36
N TRP A 150 11.46 -11.96 13.43
CA TRP A 150 11.19 -11.25 14.69
C TRP A 150 11.91 -9.90 14.80
N GLU A 151 12.78 -9.57 13.84
CA GLU A 151 13.49 -8.29 13.75
C GLU A 151 12.76 -7.30 12.82
N VAL A 152 11.76 -7.77 12.07
CA VAL A 152 10.99 -6.92 11.16
C VAL A 152 9.88 -6.18 11.90
N GLN A 153 9.79 -4.88 11.64
CA GLN A 153 8.83 -3.96 12.27
C GLN A 153 7.57 -3.81 11.43
N LEU A 154 7.03 -4.94 10.97
CA LEU A 154 5.93 -4.99 10.02
C LEU A 154 4.74 -5.76 10.61
N ILE A 155 3.58 -5.11 10.61
CA ILE A 155 2.26 -5.66 10.91
C ILE A 155 1.50 -5.80 9.59
N ASP A 156 0.73 -6.87 9.47
CA ASP A 156 -0.12 -7.11 8.31
C ASP A 156 -1.47 -7.64 8.78
N THR A 157 -2.55 -6.90 8.49
CA THR A 157 -3.88 -7.24 8.99
C THR A 157 -4.43 -8.51 8.34
N MET A 158 -4.04 -8.81 7.09
CA MET A 158 -4.41 -10.07 6.46
C MET A 158 -3.69 -11.24 7.14
N ASP A 159 -2.40 -11.13 7.45
CA ASP A 159 -1.69 -12.19 8.17
C ASP A 159 -2.23 -12.41 9.58
N MET A 160 -2.62 -11.33 10.27
CA MET A 160 -3.26 -11.43 11.58
C MET A 160 -4.60 -12.15 11.52
N TRP A 161 -5.37 -11.93 10.45
CA TRP A 161 -6.64 -12.61 10.21
C TRP A 161 -6.47 -14.11 9.92
N LYS A 162 -5.40 -14.50 9.23
CA LYS A 162 -5.20 -15.90 8.80
C LYS A 162 -5.08 -16.87 9.97
N PHE A 163 -4.60 -16.47 11.15
CA PHE A 163 -4.32 -17.38 12.29
C PHE A 163 -3.52 -18.66 11.89
N GLY A 164 -2.66 -18.56 10.87
CA GLY A 164 -1.90 -19.69 10.33
C GLY A 164 -2.54 -20.40 9.12
N ASP A 165 -3.71 -19.96 8.63
CA ASP A 165 -4.29 -20.40 7.36
C ASP A 165 -3.65 -19.68 6.16
N TYR A 166 -2.61 -20.29 5.61
CA TYR A 166 -1.88 -19.76 4.45
C TYR A 166 -2.59 -19.99 3.11
N LYS A 167 -3.77 -20.61 3.08
CA LYS A 167 -4.47 -20.94 1.81
C LYS A 167 -5.54 -19.93 1.42
N SER A 168 -5.97 -19.07 2.36
CA SER A 168 -7.10 -18.17 2.14
C SER A 168 -6.67 -16.72 2.09
N PHE A 169 -6.52 -16.18 0.87
CA PHE A 169 -6.48 -14.74 0.67
C PHE A 169 -7.84 -14.13 1.04
N THR A 170 -7.85 -13.09 1.86
CA THR A 170 -9.05 -12.34 2.24
C THR A 170 -8.80 -10.88 1.91
N SER A 171 -9.61 -10.31 1.01
CA SER A 171 -9.46 -8.89 0.64
C SER A 171 -9.85 -7.95 1.78
N LEU A 172 -9.30 -6.74 1.75
CA LEU A 172 -9.61 -5.67 2.70
C LEU A 172 -11.13 -5.42 2.78
N ASN A 173 -11.78 -5.32 1.62
CA ASN A 173 -13.23 -5.12 1.51
C ASN A 173 -14.04 -6.26 2.13
N LEU A 174 -13.66 -7.52 1.90
CA LEU A 174 -14.35 -8.65 2.50
C LEU A 174 -14.20 -8.63 4.02
N LEU A 175 -12.98 -8.36 4.50
CA LEU A 175 -12.67 -8.32 5.92
C LEU A 175 -13.38 -7.16 6.63
N ALA A 176 -13.40 -5.97 6.02
CA ALA A 176 -14.16 -4.82 6.51
C ALA A 176 -15.65 -5.14 6.66
N ALA A 177 -16.24 -5.79 5.67
CA ALA A 177 -17.65 -6.22 5.72
C ALA A 177 -17.91 -7.22 6.85
N VAL A 178 -17.00 -8.18 7.10
CA VAL A 178 -17.09 -9.14 8.22
C VAL A 178 -17.15 -8.42 9.57
N PHE A 179 -16.40 -7.33 9.73
CA PHE A 179 -16.35 -6.55 10.97
C PHE A 179 -17.39 -5.42 11.05
N GLY A 180 -18.28 -5.30 10.05
CA GLY A 180 -19.28 -4.24 9.98
C GLY A 180 -18.67 -2.85 9.88
N ILE A 181 -17.46 -2.74 9.31
CA ILE A 181 -16.83 -1.45 9.02
C ILE A 181 -17.45 -0.95 7.73
N GLU A 182 -18.06 0.24 7.79
CA GLU A 182 -18.52 0.93 6.59
C GLU A 182 -17.31 1.33 5.75
N SER A 183 -16.97 0.50 4.76
CA SER A 183 -16.19 0.97 3.63
C SER A 183 -17.15 1.78 2.74
N PRO A 184 -16.81 3.03 2.36
CA PRO A 184 -17.58 3.75 1.36
C PRO A 184 -17.80 2.86 0.14
N LYS A 185 -18.96 2.93 -0.50
CA LYS A 185 -19.09 2.34 -1.83
C LYS A 185 -18.13 3.10 -2.74
N ASP A 186 -17.00 2.48 -3.05
CA ASP A 186 -16.03 3.10 -3.92
C ASP A 186 -16.54 3.11 -5.35
N ASP A 187 -16.17 4.18 -6.03
CA ASP A 187 -16.44 4.40 -7.43
C ASP A 187 -15.35 3.79 -8.33
N ILE A 188 -14.24 3.32 -7.73
CA ILE A 188 -13.20 2.49 -8.36
C ILE A 188 -12.74 1.37 -7.41
N ASP A 189 -12.07 0.36 -7.95
CA ASP A 189 -11.33 -0.65 -7.20
C ASP A 189 -9.91 -0.79 -7.80
N GLY A 190 -9.05 -1.59 -7.17
CA GLY A 190 -7.66 -1.79 -7.62
C GLY A 190 -7.50 -2.21 -9.09
N SER A 191 -8.50 -2.85 -9.72
CA SER A 191 -8.45 -3.19 -11.15
C SER A 191 -8.68 -1.98 -12.07
N GLN A 192 -9.28 -0.91 -11.56
CA GLN A 192 -9.63 0.29 -12.31
C GLN A 192 -8.55 1.38 -12.22
N VAL A 193 -7.56 1.25 -11.32
CA VAL A 193 -6.48 2.22 -11.11
C VAL A 193 -5.70 2.51 -12.39
N TRP A 194 -5.45 1.49 -13.22
CA TRP A 194 -4.79 1.68 -14.51
C TRP A 194 -5.56 2.63 -15.43
N SER A 195 -6.88 2.40 -15.61
CA SER A 195 -7.71 3.25 -16.47
C SER A 195 -7.86 4.64 -15.88
N THR A 196 -8.05 4.76 -14.57
CA THR A 196 -8.20 6.06 -13.92
C THR A 196 -6.95 6.93 -14.06
N TYR A 197 -5.77 6.34 -13.98
CA TYR A 197 -4.51 7.07 -14.17
C TYR A 197 -4.20 7.34 -15.64
N TRP A 198 -4.23 6.32 -16.50
CA TRP A 198 -3.75 6.44 -17.86
C TRP A 198 -4.77 7.03 -18.85
N ILE A 199 -6.07 6.79 -18.62
CA ILE A 199 -7.16 7.25 -19.48
C ILE A 199 -7.82 8.50 -18.87
N ASP A 200 -8.36 8.37 -17.66
CA ASP A 200 -9.16 9.46 -17.06
C ASP A 200 -8.30 10.61 -16.55
N LYS A 201 -7.00 10.35 -16.30
CA LYS A 201 -6.03 11.31 -15.75
C LYS A 201 -6.45 11.87 -14.39
N ASP A 202 -7.11 11.04 -13.58
CA ASP A 202 -7.69 11.44 -12.30
C ASP A 202 -6.91 10.88 -11.10
N LEU A 203 -5.75 11.50 -10.83
CA LEU A 203 -4.94 11.17 -9.66
C LEU A 203 -5.63 11.46 -8.33
N GLU A 204 -6.52 12.46 -8.29
CA GLU A 204 -7.27 12.82 -7.07
C GLU A 204 -8.22 11.70 -6.66
N ARG A 205 -8.88 11.08 -7.63
CA ARG A 205 -9.75 9.93 -7.41
C ARG A 205 -8.98 8.73 -6.83
N ILE A 206 -7.80 8.44 -7.39
CA ILE A 206 -6.93 7.37 -6.88
C ILE A 206 -6.43 7.67 -5.46
N LYS A 207 -6.00 8.91 -5.20
CA LYS A 207 -5.61 9.36 -3.86
C LYS A 207 -6.73 9.17 -2.85
N ASN A 208 -7.96 9.56 -3.19
CA ASN A 208 -9.11 9.43 -2.30
C ASN A 208 -9.47 7.97 -2.03
N TYR A 209 -9.32 7.09 -3.01
CA TYR A 209 -9.47 5.64 -2.84
C TYR A 209 -8.42 5.10 -1.85
N CYS A 210 -7.13 5.33 -2.10
CA CYS A 210 -6.04 4.87 -1.24
C CYS A 210 -6.15 5.40 0.21
N MET A 211 -6.55 6.67 0.40
CA MET A 211 -6.79 7.22 1.74
C MET A 211 -7.90 6.48 2.51
N LYS A 212 -8.95 6.02 1.81
CA LYS A 212 -10.03 5.24 2.44
C LYS A 212 -9.56 3.85 2.80
N ASP A 213 -8.74 3.21 1.99
CA ASP A 213 -8.16 1.90 2.29
C ASP A 213 -7.28 1.97 3.55
N VAL A 214 -6.47 3.02 3.72
CA VAL A 214 -5.71 3.29 4.96
C VAL A 214 -6.63 3.46 6.18
N VAL A 215 -7.76 4.18 6.03
CA VAL A 215 -8.73 4.33 7.12
C VAL A 215 -9.37 2.98 7.46
N THR A 216 -9.75 2.20 6.45
CA THR A 216 -10.37 0.88 6.63
C THR A 216 -9.41 -0.08 7.35
N ASP A 217 -8.13 -0.09 6.96
CA ASP A 217 -7.13 -0.92 7.63
C ASP A 217 -6.89 -0.49 9.09
N ALA A 218 -6.87 0.82 9.36
CA ALA A 218 -6.80 1.35 10.71
C ALA A 218 -8.01 0.95 11.57
N GLN A 219 -9.22 0.97 11.01
CA GLN A 219 -10.44 0.53 11.68
C GLN A 219 -10.42 -0.98 11.96
N LEU A 220 -9.90 -1.79 11.03
CA LEU A 220 -9.69 -3.23 11.25
C LEU A 220 -8.71 -3.49 12.38
N LEU A 221 -7.60 -2.76 12.41
CA LEU A 221 -6.62 -2.86 13.48
C LEU A 221 -7.23 -2.57 14.86
N LEU A 222 -8.12 -1.56 14.95
CA LEU A 222 -8.89 -1.29 16.17
C LEU A 222 -9.80 -2.46 16.55
N LYS A 223 -10.53 -3.04 15.59
CA LYS A 223 -11.38 -4.21 15.83
C LYS A 223 -10.58 -5.43 16.31
N PHE A 224 -9.41 -5.68 15.73
CA PHE A 224 -8.52 -6.74 16.19
C PHE A 224 -7.98 -6.52 17.61
N LYS A 225 -7.89 -5.26 18.05
CA LYS A 225 -7.57 -4.88 19.43
C LYS A 225 -8.79 -4.89 20.38
N GLY A 226 -9.98 -5.25 19.88
CA GLY A 226 -11.22 -5.19 20.66
C GLY A 226 -11.68 -3.77 21.00
N MET A 227 -11.25 -2.77 20.23
CA MET A 227 -11.59 -1.36 20.41
C MET A 227 -12.80 -0.96 19.55
N GLU A 228 -13.46 0.12 19.95
CA GLU A 228 -14.49 0.76 19.13
C GLU A 228 -13.89 1.44 17.89
N LEU A 229 -14.72 1.56 16.86
CA LEU A 229 -14.35 2.28 15.64
C LEU A 229 -14.18 3.77 15.94
N LEU A 230 -13.27 4.40 15.21
CA LEU A 230 -13.21 5.86 15.17
C LEU A 230 -14.45 6.40 14.47
N LYS A 231 -15.01 7.47 15.04
CA LYS A 231 -16.07 8.21 14.38
C LYS A 231 -15.48 9.07 13.25
N PRO A 232 -16.27 9.43 12.22
CA PRO A 232 -15.79 10.26 11.12
C PRO A 232 -15.15 11.57 11.58
N GLU A 233 -15.67 12.22 12.62
CA GLU A 233 -15.10 13.45 13.18
C GLU A 233 -13.73 13.27 13.85
N ASN A 234 -13.33 12.03 14.16
CA ASN A 234 -12.02 11.70 14.72
C ASN A 234 -10.98 11.32 13.66
N ILE A 235 -11.36 11.38 12.38
CA ILE A 235 -10.49 11.09 11.25
C ILE A 235 -10.25 12.40 10.50
N SER A 236 -8.98 12.73 10.27
CA SER A 236 -8.59 13.95 9.58
C SER A 236 -7.64 13.65 8.42
N PHE A 237 -7.78 14.41 7.34
CA PHE A 237 -6.95 14.28 6.14
C PHE A 237 -6.09 15.53 6.00
N THR A 238 -4.81 15.34 5.67
CA THR A 238 -3.89 16.44 5.37
C THR A 238 -3.29 16.27 3.98
N ASN A 239 -3.25 17.37 3.24
CA ASN A 239 -2.48 17.49 2.01
C ASN A 239 -1.00 17.64 2.33
#